data_AF-A0A1W2AVV8-F1
#
_entry.id   AF-A0A1W2AVV8-F1
#
_cell.length_a   1.000
_cell.length_b   1.000
_cell.length_c   1.000
_cell.angle_alpha   90.00
_cell.angle_beta   90.00
_cell.angle_gamma   90.00
#
_symmetry.space_group_name_H-M   'P 1'
#
loop_
_entity.id
_entity.type
_entity.pdbx_description
1 polymer ?
#
loop_
_entity_poly.entity_id
_entity_poly.type
_entity_poly.pdbx_seq_one_letter_code
_entity_poly.pdbx_strand_id
1 'polypeptide(L)'
;MKRMSLVRSCSKGAALLLCIFAIFSAVMASGIPAAEAEGKKLKEELLLSIDGVQVEVDWEENESVAALRELVALNPLTIQMSMYGGFEQVGPLGTGLPRQDVQTHTNYGDIVLYSGDQLVVFHGSNSWAYTRLGHIRDLSQAELKEMLGQHDVTITLALSVEKEYTIPDVTLNSGYSMPVIGLGTWTLSDDQAEASVYAALKTGMRLIDTARYYGNETGVGRGIRRAIDDGIVTRKEIFVTSKIMPGDYDHAAQGINNSLRDLGLDYVDLMLIHQPGWNDEAVYRAMEQAVRDGKVRSIGISNYYTPEAVDKILSFAVIMPAVIQNENHLYYQNKTLQEYVQQYGIAVESWYPFGGRGHTREHFANETIVRIAAAHEKTPAQVILRWQIQDGYITIPGSSDPDHIAENYNVFDFELTDQEMMEIRDLDRQARYESW
;
A
#
# COMPACT_ATOMS: atom_id res chain seq x y z
N MET A 1 4.40 72.72 4.68
CA MET A 1 3.90 72.26 3.37
C MET A 1 4.94 71.30 2.79
N LYS A 2 4.50 70.06 2.47
CA LYS A 2 5.17 69.00 1.70
C LYS A 2 6.52 68.43 2.21
N ARG A 3 6.41 67.24 2.82
CA ARG A 3 7.42 66.16 2.81
C ARG A 3 7.57 65.61 1.39
N MET A 4 8.79 65.37 0.93
CA MET A 4 9.10 64.42 -0.13
C MET A 4 10.46 63.75 0.13
N SER A 5 10.53 62.49 -0.31
CA SER A 5 11.64 61.54 -0.41
C SER A 5 12.34 61.06 0.86
N LEU A 6 12.03 59.82 1.24
CA LEU A 6 13.05 58.76 1.16
C LEU A 6 12.34 57.44 0.85
N VAL A 7 12.58 56.92 -0.34
CA VAL A 7 12.23 55.56 -0.75
C VAL A 7 13.12 54.61 0.06
N ARG A 8 12.51 53.67 0.79
CA ARG A 8 13.18 52.44 1.24
C ARG A 8 12.35 51.26 0.76
N SER A 9 12.97 50.43 -0.06
CA SER A 9 12.51 49.10 -0.39
C SER A 9 12.34 48.29 0.90
N CYS A 10 11.20 47.63 1.03
CA CYS A 10 11.00 46.57 2.01
C CYS A 10 10.42 45.38 1.27
N SER A 11 11.15 44.27 1.30
CA SER A 11 10.91 43.05 0.54
C SER A 11 9.64 42.33 1.01
N LYS A 12 8.90 41.76 0.05
CA LYS A 12 7.69 40.93 0.26
C LYS A 12 7.93 39.64 1.07
N GLY A 13 9.17 39.34 1.45
CA GLY A 13 9.52 38.13 2.22
C GLY A 13 9.26 38.22 3.73
N ALA A 14 9.18 39.42 4.32
CA ALA A 14 9.03 39.56 5.77
C ALA A 14 7.59 39.36 6.27
N ALA A 15 6.59 39.58 5.42
CA ALA A 15 5.17 39.36 5.76
C ALA A 15 4.78 37.87 5.73
N LEU A 16 5.47 37.05 4.93
CA LEU A 16 5.19 35.62 4.78
C LEU A 16 5.70 34.80 5.97
N LEU A 17 6.83 35.21 6.56
CA LEU A 17 7.41 34.54 7.73
C LEU A 17 6.55 34.71 9.01
N LEU A 18 5.81 35.82 9.12
CA LEU A 18 4.91 36.05 10.26
C LEU A 18 3.62 35.23 10.20
N CYS A 19 3.15 34.85 9.00
CA CYS A 19 2.00 33.95 8.86
C CYS A 19 2.35 32.49 9.19
N ILE A 20 3.58 32.06 8.87
CA ILE A 20 4.04 30.69 9.16
C ILE A 20 4.19 30.45 10.67
N PHE A 21 4.64 31.46 11.42
CA PHE A 21 4.71 31.37 12.89
C PHE A 21 3.33 31.35 13.58
N ALA A 22 2.31 31.99 13.00
CA ALA A 22 0.96 31.98 13.56
C ALA A 22 0.25 30.62 13.40
N ILE A 23 0.57 29.87 12.35
CA ILE A 23 0.00 28.53 12.10
C ILE A 23 0.63 27.49 13.02
N PHE A 24 1.94 27.58 13.29
CA PHE A 24 2.61 26.68 14.23
C PHE A 24 2.15 26.84 15.69
N SER A 25 1.78 28.06 16.11
CA SER A 25 1.22 28.29 17.45
C SER A 25 -0.25 27.87 17.61
N ALA A 26 -1.00 27.70 16.52
CA ALA A 26 -2.40 27.25 16.59
C ALA A 26 -2.53 25.72 16.71
N VAL A 27 -1.63 24.96 16.07
CA VAL A 27 -1.60 23.48 16.17
C VAL A 27 -1.21 23.00 17.56
N MET A 28 -0.38 23.77 18.29
CA MET A 28 0.00 23.46 19.68
C MET A 28 -1.12 23.78 20.71
N ALA A 29 -2.20 24.45 20.31
CA ALA A 29 -3.30 24.83 21.20
C ALA A 29 -4.52 23.88 21.13
N SER A 30 -4.58 22.99 20.14
CA SER A 30 -5.54 21.88 20.11
C SER A 30 -4.88 20.66 20.75
N GLY A 31 -5.26 20.29 21.97
CA GLY A 31 -4.72 19.13 22.69
C GLY A 31 -5.03 17.77 22.05
N ILE A 32 -4.60 17.58 20.80
CA ILE A 32 -4.63 16.31 20.07
C ILE A 32 -3.38 15.54 20.52
N PRO A 33 -3.53 14.36 21.16
CA PRO A 33 -2.38 13.55 21.51
C PRO A 33 -1.66 13.14 20.23
N ALA A 34 -0.34 13.32 20.17
CA ALA A 34 0.48 12.57 19.25
C ALA A 34 0.25 11.09 19.55
N ALA A 35 -0.31 10.34 18.60
CA ALA A 35 -0.42 8.90 18.72
C ALA A 35 1.01 8.34 18.71
N GLU A 36 1.46 7.84 19.86
CA GLU A 36 2.64 7.00 19.92
C GLU A 36 2.33 5.73 19.11
N ALA A 37 3.06 5.55 18.00
CA ALA A 37 3.05 4.31 17.26
C ALA A 37 3.70 3.23 18.13
N GLU A 38 2.89 2.45 18.85
CA GLU A 38 3.34 1.20 19.46
C GLU A 38 3.76 0.26 18.34
N GLY A 39 5.08 0.13 18.12
CA GLY A 39 5.63 -0.86 17.21
C GLY A 39 5.23 -2.26 17.67
N LYS A 40 4.34 -2.92 16.92
CA LYS A 40 4.14 -4.36 17.05
C LYS A 40 5.47 -5.03 16.73
N LYS A 41 6.01 -5.82 17.67
CA LYS A 41 7.14 -6.71 17.39
C LYS A 41 6.72 -7.71 16.31
N LEU A 42 7.48 -7.73 15.22
CA LEU A 42 7.36 -8.66 14.09
C LEU A 42 7.40 -10.12 14.60
N LYS A 43 6.62 -11.00 13.96
CA LYS A 43 6.62 -12.44 14.26
C LYS A 43 7.42 -13.16 13.16
N GLU A 44 8.72 -13.32 13.36
CA GLU A 44 9.59 -14.10 12.47
C GLU A 44 9.30 -15.60 12.62
N GLU A 45 9.03 -16.32 11.52
CA GLU A 45 8.80 -17.76 11.55
C GLU A 45 9.95 -18.52 10.87
N LEU A 46 10.42 -19.58 11.52
CA LEU A 46 11.44 -20.47 10.95
C LEU A 46 10.71 -21.55 10.15
N LEU A 47 10.97 -21.61 8.86
CA LEU A 47 10.35 -22.54 7.92
C LEU A 47 11.27 -23.73 7.67
N LEU A 48 10.67 -24.90 7.44
CA LEU A 48 11.35 -26.13 7.03
C LEU A 48 10.68 -26.70 5.78
N SER A 49 11.50 -27.05 4.78
CA SER A 49 11.07 -27.81 3.61
C SER A 49 11.88 -29.08 3.43
N ILE A 50 11.24 -30.17 3.02
CA ILE A 50 11.85 -31.46 2.67
C ILE A 50 11.64 -31.67 1.17
N ASP A 51 12.73 -31.76 0.41
CA ASP A 51 12.74 -31.85 -1.06
C ASP A 51 11.84 -30.79 -1.74
N GLY A 52 11.86 -29.58 -1.18
CA GLY A 52 11.09 -28.44 -1.67
C GLY A 52 9.64 -28.38 -1.16
N VAL A 53 9.15 -29.41 -0.47
CA VAL A 53 7.81 -29.41 0.14
C VAL A 53 7.90 -28.82 1.55
N GLN A 54 7.24 -27.69 1.78
CA GLN A 54 7.19 -27.06 3.09
C GLN A 54 6.35 -27.90 4.07
N VAL A 55 6.83 -28.03 5.31
CA VAL A 55 6.14 -28.70 6.41
C VAL A 55 6.01 -27.77 7.61
N GLU A 56 4.96 -27.94 8.40
CA GLU A 56 4.75 -27.14 9.60
C GLU A 56 5.52 -27.72 10.79
N VAL A 57 6.21 -26.86 11.54
CA VAL A 57 7.08 -27.27 12.65
C VAL A 57 6.76 -26.46 13.89
N ASP A 58 6.53 -27.14 15.00
CA ASP A 58 6.51 -26.55 16.33
C ASP A 58 7.94 -26.47 16.85
N TRP A 59 8.56 -25.29 16.75
CA TRP A 59 9.93 -25.05 17.20
C TRP A 59 10.01 -24.83 18.71
N GLU A 60 11.06 -25.34 19.34
CA GLU A 60 11.37 -25.11 20.75
C GLU A 60 11.87 -23.68 20.99
N GLU A 61 11.60 -23.13 22.17
CA GLU A 61 12.16 -21.85 22.61
C GLU A 61 13.47 -22.08 23.38
N ASN A 62 14.58 -22.26 22.65
CA ASN A 62 15.90 -22.46 23.25
C ASN A 62 17.05 -21.79 22.46
N GLU A 63 18.24 -21.76 23.05
CA GLU A 63 19.43 -21.11 22.46
C GLU A 63 19.86 -21.73 21.12
N SER A 64 19.63 -23.03 20.92
CA SER A 64 19.96 -23.72 19.67
C SER A 64 19.04 -23.27 18.53
N VAL A 65 17.73 -23.15 18.80
CA VAL A 65 16.76 -22.65 17.81
C VAL A 65 16.99 -21.16 17.53
N ALA A 66 17.33 -20.36 18.55
CA ALA A 66 17.71 -18.96 18.35
C ALA A 66 18.95 -18.84 17.44
N ALA A 67 20.00 -19.62 17.71
CA ALA A 67 21.21 -19.63 16.87
C ALA A 67 20.93 -20.17 15.46
N LEU A 68 20.02 -21.14 15.32
CA LEU A 68 19.59 -21.65 14.02
C LEU A 68 18.87 -20.56 13.20
N ARG A 69 18.03 -19.74 13.84
CA ARG A 69 17.39 -18.58 13.20
C ARG A 69 18.42 -17.57 12.73
N GLU A 70 19.39 -17.22 13.55
CA GLU A 70 20.49 -16.33 13.15
C GLU A 70 21.26 -16.86 11.94
N LEU A 71 21.52 -18.18 11.91
CA LEU A 71 22.22 -18.84 10.81
C LEU A 71 21.49 -18.70 9.47
N VAL A 72 20.15 -18.72 9.47
CA VAL A 72 19.32 -18.61 8.26
C VAL A 72 18.77 -17.21 8.00
N ALA A 73 19.17 -16.20 8.80
CA ALA A 73 18.62 -14.84 8.72
C ALA A 73 18.92 -14.11 7.42
N LEU A 74 20.07 -14.40 6.80
CA LEU A 74 20.48 -13.75 5.55
C LEU A 74 20.21 -14.60 4.32
N ASN A 75 20.32 -15.92 4.44
CA ASN A 75 20.13 -16.85 3.34
C ASN A 75 19.54 -18.17 3.86
N PRO A 76 18.67 -18.85 3.08
CA PRO A 76 18.26 -20.21 3.40
C PRO A 76 19.46 -21.16 3.57
N LEU A 77 19.39 -22.04 4.55
CA LEU A 77 20.35 -23.11 4.75
C LEU A 77 19.82 -24.39 4.11
N THR A 78 20.54 -24.91 3.12
CA THR A 78 20.23 -26.20 2.48
C THR A 78 21.18 -27.28 3.00
N ILE A 79 20.61 -28.37 3.50
CA ILE A 79 21.32 -29.49 4.12
C ILE A 79 21.01 -30.75 3.32
N GLN A 80 22.05 -31.43 2.86
CA GLN A 80 21.93 -32.77 2.32
C GLN A 80 21.86 -33.75 3.48
N MET A 81 20.76 -34.48 3.58
CA MET A 81 20.50 -35.45 4.63
C MET A 81 20.66 -36.86 4.06
N SER A 82 21.34 -37.71 4.81
CA SER A 82 21.47 -39.13 4.48
C SER A 82 20.80 -40.00 5.54
N MET A 83 20.21 -41.10 5.07
CA MET A 83 19.54 -42.05 5.95
C MET A 83 20.56 -42.71 6.89
N TYR A 84 20.26 -42.72 8.18
CA TYR A 84 21.05 -43.39 9.21
C TYR A 84 20.16 -44.28 10.07
N GLY A 85 20.64 -45.47 10.43
CA GLY A 85 19.92 -46.42 11.29
C GLY A 85 18.60 -46.99 10.74
N GLY A 86 18.08 -46.49 9.62
CA GLY A 86 16.78 -46.87 9.03
C GLY A 86 15.56 -46.21 9.69
N PHE A 87 15.78 -45.21 10.55
CA PHE A 87 14.73 -44.51 11.29
C PHE A 87 14.95 -42.99 11.42
N GLU A 88 16.08 -42.48 10.90
CA GLU A 88 16.44 -41.07 10.96
C GLU A 88 17.20 -40.62 9.70
N GLN A 89 17.06 -39.34 9.40
CA GLN A 89 17.83 -38.62 8.40
C GLN A 89 18.81 -37.70 9.13
N VAL A 90 20.08 -37.69 8.73
CA VAL A 90 21.13 -36.91 9.39
C VAL A 90 21.91 -36.10 8.36
N GLY A 91 22.20 -34.84 8.65
CA GLY A 91 23.00 -33.99 7.77
C GLY A 91 23.73 -32.86 8.51
N PRO A 92 24.87 -32.39 7.97
CA PRO A 92 25.69 -31.37 8.62
C PRO A 92 25.11 -29.97 8.45
N LEU A 93 25.08 -29.18 9.53
CA LEU A 93 24.73 -27.76 9.52
C LEU A 93 25.83 -26.88 8.91
N GLY A 94 27.06 -27.40 8.81
CA GLY A 94 28.25 -26.65 8.36
C GLY A 94 28.83 -25.71 9.41
N THR A 95 28.15 -25.53 10.55
CA THR A 95 28.62 -24.76 11.71
C THR A 95 28.10 -25.39 13.01
N GLY A 96 28.74 -25.08 14.13
CA GLY A 96 28.29 -25.50 15.45
C GLY A 96 27.23 -24.57 16.04
N LEU A 97 26.23 -25.14 16.72
CA LEU A 97 25.21 -24.44 17.50
C LEU A 97 25.39 -24.72 19.00
N PRO A 98 24.88 -23.84 19.89
CA PRO A 98 24.77 -24.12 21.32
C PRO A 98 24.00 -25.42 21.56
N ARG A 99 24.30 -26.13 22.66
CA ARG A 99 23.64 -27.41 22.97
C ARG A 99 23.23 -27.50 24.44
N GLN A 100 22.11 -28.15 24.67
CA GLN A 100 21.60 -28.54 25.98
C GLN A 100 21.00 -29.94 25.89
N ASP A 101 21.87 -30.96 25.96
CA ASP A 101 21.44 -32.34 25.76
C ASP A 101 20.66 -32.87 26.96
N VAL A 102 19.47 -33.40 26.70
CA VAL A 102 18.59 -34.02 27.70
C VAL A 102 18.18 -35.40 27.23
N GLN A 103 18.18 -36.38 28.14
CA GLN A 103 17.69 -37.73 27.85
C GLN A 103 16.22 -37.65 27.44
N THR A 104 15.94 -37.98 26.19
CA THR A 104 14.63 -37.77 25.57
C THR A 104 14.21 -39.01 24.81
N HIS A 105 12.92 -39.38 24.89
CA HIS A 105 12.33 -40.34 23.97
C HIS A 105 11.91 -39.60 22.70
N THR A 106 12.49 -39.96 21.56
CA THR A 106 12.15 -39.32 20.28
C THR A 106 10.98 -40.03 19.62
N ASN A 107 10.10 -39.24 19.02
CA ASN A 107 9.00 -39.71 18.17
C ASN A 107 9.26 -39.37 16.71
N TYR A 108 8.48 -39.95 15.81
CA TYR A 108 8.47 -39.54 14.41
C TYR A 108 8.16 -38.03 14.31
N GLY A 109 8.83 -37.32 13.42
CA GLY A 109 8.69 -35.87 13.26
C GLY A 109 9.59 -35.04 14.19
N ASP A 110 10.24 -35.65 15.20
CA ASP A 110 11.17 -34.91 16.06
C ASP A 110 12.41 -34.44 15.29
N ILE A 111 12.76 -33.17 15.50
CA ILE A 111 13.96 -32.53 14.96
C ILE A 111 14.91 -32.28 16.12
N VAL A 112 16.15 -32.76 16.02
CA VAL A 112 17.15 -32.59 17.07
C VAL A 112 18.49 -32.12 16.51
N LEU A 113 19.27 -31.50 17.37
CA LEU A 113 20.68 -31.18 17.16
C LEU A 113 21.51 -32.30 17.78
N TYR A 114 22.32 -32.96 16.95
CA TYR A 114 23.26 -33.99 17.37
C TYR A 114 24.70 -33.51 17.21
N SER A 115 25.55 -33.83 18.19
CA SER A 115 26.97 -33.41 18.27
C SER A 115 27.24 -31.89 18.22
N GLY A 116 26.19 -31.06 18.14
CA GLY A 116 26.28 -29.61 18.04
C GLY A 116 26.34 -29.10 16.60
N ASP A 117 26.50 -29.96 15.60
CA ASP A 117 26.70 -29.57 14.20
C ASP A 117 25.94 -30.42 13.19
N GLN A 118 25.13 -31.38 13.65
CA GLN A 118 24.27 -32.20 12.81
C GLN A 118 22.80 -31.91 13.09
N LEU A 119 22.02 -31.71 12.02
CA LEU A 119 20.56 -31.78 12.08
C LEU A 119 20.13 -33.23 11.93
N VAL A 120 19.19 -33.67 12.76
CA VAL A 120 18.59 -34.99 12.67
C VAL A 120 17.08 -34.86 12.66
N VAL A 121 16.41 -35.57 11.73
CA VAL A 121 14.95 -35.68 11.67
C VAL A 121 14.54 -37.14 11.76
N PHE A 122 13.73 -37.46 12.77
CA PHE A 122 13.27 -38.82 13.03
C PHE A 122 12.02 -39.17 12.23
N HIS A 123 11.98 -40.39 11.67
CA HIS A 123 10.75 -41.01 11.14
C HIS A 123 10.44 -42.37 11.81
N GLY A 124 11.19 -42.71 12.86
CA GLY A 124 10.93 -43.78 13.82
C GLY A 124 11.04 -43.26 15.27
N SER A 125 11.45 -44.11 16.22
CA SER A 125 11.68 -43.70 17.61
C SER A 125 13.00 -44.21 18.15
N ASN A 126 13.59 -43.46 19.09
CA ASN A 126 14.83 -43.81 19.78
C ASN A 126 14.84 -43.20 21.19
N SER A 127 15.88 -43.47 21.98
CA SER A 127 16.07 -42.84 23.29
C SER A 127 17.55 -42.59 23.58
N TRP A 128 17.95 -41.32 23.56
CA TRP A 128 19.30 -40.87 23.86
C TRP A 128 19.27 -39.44 24.41
N ALA A 129 20.44 -38.89 24.70
CA ALA A 129 20.59 -37.49 25.05
C ALA A 129 20.85 -36.65 23.80
N TYR A 130 19.99 -35.66 23.55
CA TYR A 130 20.11 -34.71 22.44
C TYR A 130 19.55 -33.34 22.84
N THR A 131 19.84 -32.32 22.06
CA THR A 131 19.15 -31.03 22.16
C THR A 131 17.98 -31.01 21.17
N ARG A 132 16.75 -30.90 21.67
CA ARG A 132 15.54 -30.85 20.83
C ARG A 132 15.42 -29.48 20.16
N LEU A 133 15.09 -29.46 18.88
CA LEU A 133 14.88 -28.23 18.10
C LEU A 133 13.41 -28.00 17.80
N GLY A 134 12.64 -29.05 17.51
CA GLY A 134 11.22 -28.92 17.22
C GLY A 134 10.56 -30.23 16.84
N HIS A 135 9.32 -30.15 16.36
CA HIS A 135 8.53 -31.29 15.92
C HIS A 135 7.70 -30.94 14.68
N ILE A 136 7.78 -31.77 13.64
CA ILE A 136 6.93 -31.64 12.44
C ILE A 136 5.50 -32.05 12.81
N ARG A 137 4.53 -31.14 12.64
CA ARG A 137 3.11 -31.39 12.91
C ARG A 137 2.31 -31.70 11.65
N ASP A 138 1.10 -32.17 11.86
CA ASP A 138 0.09 -32.42 10.81
C ASP A 138 0.48 -33.41 9.71
N LEU A 139 1.51 -34.24 9.95
CA LEU A 139 1.86 -35.39 9.13
C LEU A 139 1.82 -36.68 9.94
N SER A 140 1.24 -37.73 9.35
CA SER A 140 1.25 -39.07 9.91
C SER A 140 2.63 -39.72 9.79
N GLN A 141 2.88 -40.76 10.59
CA GLN A 141 4.11 -41.56 10.50
C GLN A 141 4.32 -42.16 9.11
N ALA A 142 3.24 -42.54 8.41
CA ALA A 142 3.32 -43.10 7.06
C ALA A 142 3.80 -42.06 6.05
N GLU A 143 3.25 -40.85 6.11
CA GLU A 143 3.63 -39.73 5.25
C GLU A 143 5.09 -39.31 5.52
N LEU A 144 5.48 -39.17 6.78
CA LEU A 144 6.88 -38.85 7.13
C LEU A 144 7.85 -39.94 6.68
N LYS A 145 7.47 -41.22 6.77
CA LYS A 145 8.30 -42.32 6.28
C LYS A 145 8.39 -42.34 4.75
N GLU A 146 7.33 -41.94 4.06
CA GLU A 146 7.34 -41.78 2.60
C GLU A 146 8.28 -40.65 2.19
N MET A 147 8.22 -39.51 2.89
CA MET A 147 9.07 -38.35 2.63
C MET A 147 10.54 -38.59 3.01
N LEU A 148 10.83 -39.19 4.16
CA LEU A 148 12.19 -39.26 4.73
C LEU A 148 12.84 -40.64 4.65
N GLY A 149 12.07 -41.72 4.48
CA GLY A 149 12.53 -43.08 4.79
C GLY A 149 12.99 -43.92 3.60
N GLN A 150 12.96 -43.40 2.37
CA GLN A 150 13.24 -44.19 1.16
C GLN A 150 14.54 -43.82 0.44
N HIS A 151 15.06 -42.61 0.66
CA HIS A 151 16.23 -42.06 -0.03
C HIS A 151 16.85 -40.91 0.78
N ASP A 152 18.02 -40.45 0.35
CA ASP A 152 18.61 -39.20 0.85
C ASP A 152 17.73 -38.02 0.44
N VAL A 153 17.55 -37.05 1.35
CA VAL A 153 16.64 -35.92 1.15
C VAL A 153 17.37 -34.60 1.32
N THR A 154 16.83 -33.54 0.74
CA THR A 154 17.29 -32.18 0.95
C THR A 154 16.39 -31.45 1.94
N ILE A 155 16.93 -31.03 3.08
CA ILE A 155 16.24 -30.12 3.99
C ILE A 155 16.66 -28.69 3.68
N THR A 156 15.69 -27.79 3.57
CA THR A 156 15.94 -26.34 3.50
C THR A 156 15.29 -25.66 4.69
N LEU A 157 16.09 -24.88 5.43
CA LEU A 157 15.64 -24.01 6.51
C LEU A 157 15.73 -22.56 6.07
N ALA A 158 14.69 -21.78 6.31
CA ALA A 158 14.66 -20.36 5.97
C ALA A 158 13.87 -19.58 7.01
N LEU A 159 14.23 -18.32 7.25
CA LEU A 159 13.33 -17.41 7.96
C LEU A 159 12.32 -16.82 6.97
N SER A 160 11.03 -16.93 7.27
CA SER A 160 10.07 -16.01 6.67
C SER A 160 10.29 -14.65 7.32
N VAL A 161 10.91 -13.76 6.56
CA VAL A 161 10.79 -12.33 6.84
C VAL A 161 9.53 -11.92 6.09
N GLU A 162 8.43 -11.74 6.80
CA GLU A 162 7.44 -10.78 6.30
C GLU A 162 8.20 -9.46 6.24
N LYS A 163 8.70 -9.09 5.05
CA LYS A 163 9.14 -7.74 4.83
C LYS A 163 7.89 -6.89 4.99
N GLU A 164 7.72 -6.34 6.18
CA GLU A 164 6.66 -5.40 6.47
C GLU A 164 7.01 -4.12 5.70
N TYR A 165 6.52 -4.05 4.46
CA TYR A 165 6.60 -2.82 3.69
C TYR A 165 5.56 -1.88 4.29
N THR A 166 6.01 -0.83 4.96
CA THR A 166 5.12 0.26 5.34
C THR A 166 4.56 0.88 4.07
N ILE A 167 3.26 0.71 3.87
CA ILE A 167 2.55 1.34 2.75
C ILE A 167 2.56 2.83 3.05
N PRO A 168 3.23 3.64 2.20
CA PRO A 168 3.39 5.04 2.50
C PRO A 168 2.04 5.75 2.40
N ASP A 169 1.78 6.63 3.36
CA ASP A 169 0.72 7.63 3.27
C ASP A 169 1.34 8.97 2.91
N VAL A 170 0.59 9.80 2.17
CA VAL A 170 0.90 11.22 1.99
C VAL A 170 0.16 12.02 3.05
N THR A 171 0.88 12.85 3.81
CA THR A 171 0.24 13.86 4.64
C THR A 171 -0.21 15.02 3.76
N LEU A 172 -1.51 15.19 3.62
CA LEU A 172 -2.12 16.28 2.87
C LEU A 172 -1.90 17.63 3.58
N ASN A 173 -1.95 18.74 2.85
CA ASN A 173 -1.90 20.08 3.45
C ASN A 173 -3.07 20.40 4.40
N SER A 174 -4.11 19.56 4.41
CA SER A 174 -5.22 19.58 5.37
C SER A 174 -4.87 18.91 6.71
N GLY A 175 -3.71 18.24 6.82
CA GLY A 175 -3.24 17.52 8.00
C GLY A 175 -3.69 16.06 8.09
N TYR A 176 -4.52 15.58 7.16
CA TYR A 176 -4.94 14.18 7.09
C TYR A 176 -3.95 13.34 6.27
N SER A 177 -3.75 12.08 6.67
CA SER A 177 -3.02 11.10 5.86
C SER A 177 -3.93 10.49 4.78
N MET A 178 -3.38 10.33 3.58
CA MET A 178 -4.04 9.68 2.44
C MET A 178 -3.16 8.54 1.90
N PRO A 179 -3.70 7.32 1.75
CA PRO A 179 -2.95 6.21 1.16
C PRO A 179 -2.50 6.51 -0.28
N VAL A 180 -1.29 6.11 -0.65
CA VAL A 180 -0.76 6.33 -2.02
C VAL A 180 -1.40 5.46 -3.10
N ILE A 181 -2.14 4.43 -2.72
CA ILE A 181 -2.83 3.53 -3.65
C ILE A 181 -4.26 3.26 -3.20
N GLY A 182 -5.18 3.29 -4.16
CA GLY A 182 -6.60 3.04 -3.93
C GLY A 182 -7.30 2.35 -5.09
N LEU A 183 -8.59 2.13 -4.91
CA LEU A 183 -9.47 1.54 -5.91
C LEU A 183 -10.30 2.64 -6.57
N GLY A 184 -10.14 2.81 -7.88
CA GLY A 184 -11.03 3.62 -8.70
C GLY A 184 -12.30 2.84 -9.07
N THR A 185 -13.48 3.45 -8.90
CA THR A 185 -14.77 2.78 -9.15
C THR A 185 -15.47 3.23 -10.43
N TRP A 186 -14.83 4.08 -11.23
CA TRP A 186 -15.38 4.51 -12.51
C TRP A 186 -15.66 3.32 -13.43
N THR A 187 -16.81 3.35 -14.12
CA THR A 187 -17.33 2.32 -15.05
C THR A 187 -17.84 1.02 -14.43
N LEU A 188 -17.67 0.83 -13.12
CA LEU A 188 -18.26 -0.30 -12.41
C LEU A 188 -19.77 -0.09 -12.26
N SER A 189 -20.56 -1.14 -12.49
CA SER A 189 -21.95 -1.17 -12.02
C SER A 189 -22.00 -1.13 -10.48
N ASP A 190 -23.18 -0.86 -9.93
CA ASP A 190 -23.38 -0.79 -8.48
C ASP A 190 -22.99 -2.10 -7.76
N ASP A 191 -23.36 -3.26 -8.33
CA ASP A 191 -22.99 -4.58 -7.78
C ASP A 191 -21.49 -4.88 -7.92
N GLN A 192 -20.88 -4.47 -9.04
CA GLN A 192 -19.43 -4.60 -9.21
C GLN A 192 -18.68 -3.69 -8.23
N ALA A 193 -19.16 -2.48 -7.98
CA ALA A 193 -18.55 -1.57 -7.02
C ALA A 193 -18.59 -2.15 -5.61
N GLU A 194 -19.71 -2.72 -5.17
CA GLU A 194 -19.81 -3.41 -3.88
C GLU A 194 -18.77 -4.54 -3.75
N ALA A 195 -18.73 -5.44 -4.74
CA ALA A 195 -17.81 -6.58 -4.73
C ALA A 195 -16.34 -6.15 -4.77
N SER A 196 -16.02 -5.15 -5.58
CA SER A 196 -14.64 -4.66 -5.77
C SER A 196 -14.13 -3.92 -4.55
N VAL A 197 -14.96 -3.06 -3.94
CA VAL A 197 -14.62 -2.35 -2.70
C VAL A 197 -14.38 -3.34 -1.57
N TYR A 198 -15.26 -4.33 -1.41
CA TYR A 198 -15.08 -5.36 -0.40
C TYR A 198 -13.78 -6.16 -0.64
N ALA A 199 -13.48 -6.54 -1.88
CA ALA A 199 -12.24 -7.23 -2.24
C ALA A 199 -11.00 -6.36 -1.95
N ALA A 200 -11.00 -5.08 -2.32
CA ALA A 200 -9.90 -4.16 -2.05
C ALA A 200 -9.65 -3.98 -0.55
N LEU A 201 -10.69 -3.84 0.26
CA LEU A 201 -10.52 -3.70 1.71
C LEU A 201 -9.92 -4.98 2.34
N LYS A 202 -10.23 -6.16 1.79
CA LYS A 202 -9.62 -7.44 2.21
C LYS A 202 -8.14 -7.57 1.86
N THR A 203 -7.65 -6.92 0.81
CA THR A 203 -6.22 -6.99 0.47
C THR A 203 -5.36 -6.12 1.38
N GLY A 204 -5.97 -5.16 2.08
CA GLY A 204 -5.28 -4.15 2.87
C GLY A 204 -5.44 -2.73 2.32
N MET A 205 -5.98 -2.57 1.11
CA MET A 205 -6.22 -1.26 0.51
C MET A 205 -7.17 -0.42 1.38
N ARG A 206 -6.91 0.88 1.49
CA ARG A 206 -7.68 1.79 2.36
C ARG A 206 -8.24 3.01 1.64
N LEU A 207 -7.78 3.34 0.44
CA LEU A 207 -8.32 4.43 -0.37
C LEU A 207 -9.36 3.90 -1.36
N ILE A 208 -10.58 4.46 -1.33
CA ILE A 208 -11.67 4.16 -2.26
C ILE A 208 -12.08 5.45 -2.97
N ASP A 209 -11.91 5.48 -4.28
CA ASP A 209 -12.28 6.61 -5.13
C ASP A 209 -13.58 6.34 -5.89
N THR A 210 -14.57 7.21 -5.68
CA THR A 210 -15.83 7.22 -6.42
C THR A 210 -16.23 8.64 -6.80
N ALA A 211 -17.39 8.78 -7.41
CA ALA A 211 -18.02 10.05 -7.69
C ALA A 211 -19.51 9.84 -7.90
N ARG A 212 -20.30 10.87 -7.57
CA ARG A 212 -21.73 10.83 -7.85
C ARG A 212 -22.07 10.58 -9.31
N TYR A 213 -21.26 11.12 -10.21
CA TYR A 213 -21.40 10.94 -11.65
C TYR A 213 -21.34 9.45 -12.09
N TYR A 214 -20.67 8.60 -11.31
CA TYR A 214 -20.47 7.19 -11.65
C TYR A 214 -21.75 6.37 -11.44
N GLY A 215 -22.69 6.88 -10.64
CA GLY A 215 -23.98 6.23 -10.38
C GLY A 215 -23.88 4.96 -9.53
N ASN A 216 -22.76 4.75 -8.83
CA ASN A 216 -22.47 3.54 -8.06
C ASN A 216 -22.07 3.79 -6.59
N GLU A 217 -22.30 5.00 -6.07
CA GLU A 217 -22.01 5.36 -4.67
C GLU A 217 -22.76 4.46 -3.67
N THR A 218 -23.96 3.97 -4.04
CA THR A 218 -24.72 3.04 -3.19
C THR A 218 -23.99 1.71 -3.02
N GLY A 219 -23.48 1.14 -4.12
CA GLY A 219 -22.69 -0.09 -4.13
C GLY A 219 -21.38 0.07 -3.36
N VAL A 220 -20.68 1.19 -3.55
CA VAL A 220 -19.49 1.53 -2.75
C VAL A 220 -19.80 1.55 -1.26
N GLY A 221 -20.89 2.21 -0.87
CA GLY A 221 -21.38 2.25 0.51
C GLY A 221 -21.68 0.86 1.09
N ARG A 222 -22.33 -0.01 0.31
CA ARG A 222 -22.58 -1.41 0.70
C ARG A 222 -21.28 -2.20 0.89
N GLY A 223 -20.32 -2.06 -0.01
CA GLY A 223 -19.02 -2.73 0.08
C GLY A 223 -18.24 -2.33 1.32
N ILE A 224 -18.21 -1.02 1.63
CA ILE A 224 -17.61 -0.48 2.87
C ILE A 224 -18.32 -1.06 4.10
N ARG A 225 -19.65 -0.99 4.14
CA ARG A 225 -20.43 -1.46 5.29
C ARG A 225 -20.22 -2.94 5.54
N ARG A 226 -20.25 -3.75 4.49
CA ARG A 226 -19.97 -5.18 4.58
C ARG A 226 -18.59 -5.47 5.15
N ALA A 227 -17.56 -4.75 4.72
CA ALA A 227 -16.21 -4.93 5.25
C ALA A 227 -16.10 -4.54 6.74
N ILE A 228 -16.86 -3.53 7.16
CA ILE A 228 -16.96 -3.13 8.58
C ILE A 228 -17.70 -4.18 9.40
N ASP A 229 -18.84 -4.66 8.90
CA ASP A 229 -19.67 -5.67 9.57
C ASP A 229 -18.92 -7.00 9.73
N ASP A 230 -18.09 -7.37 8.74
CA ASP A 230 -17.22 -8.54 8.78
C ASP A 230 -15.95 -8.35 9.65
N GLY A 231 -15.76 -7.15 10.23
CA GLY A 231 -14.63 -6.85 11.12
C GLY A 231 -13.28 -6.71 10.42
N ILE A 232 -13.25 -6.50 9.10
CA ILE A 232 -12.03 -6.35 8.30
C ILE A 232 -11.38 -4.98 8.55
N VAL A 233 -12.20 -3.94 8.70
CA VAL A 233 -11.79 -2.54 8.88
C VAL A 233 -12.83 -1.79 9.71
N THR A 234 -12.43 -0.67 10.27
CA THR A 234 -13.29 0.38 10.82
C THR A 234 -13.44 1.52 9.83
N ARG A 235 -14.52 2.31 9.93
CA ARG A 235 -14.71 3.49 9.07
C ARG A 235 -13.52 4.45 9.10
N LYS A 236 -12.84 4.59 10.25
CA LYS A 236 -11.70 5.52 10.40
C LYS A 236 -10.44 5.08 9.65
N GLU A 237 -10.33 3.80 9.32
CA GLU A 237 -9.19 3.26 8.55
C GLU A 237 -9.39 3.41 7.04
N ILE A 238 -10.59 3.74 6.57
CA ILE A 238 -10.89 3.89 5.15
C ILE A 238 -10.85 5.37 4.78
N PHE A 239 -10.13 5.70 3.72
CA PHE A 239 -10.14 7.01 3.07
C PHE A 239 -11.10 6.97 1.88
N VAL A 240 -12.23 7.67 1.97
CA VAL A 240 -13.24 7.69 0.89
C VAL A 240 -13.20 9.04 0.16
N THR A 241 -12.99 8.98 -1.15
CA THR A 241 -13.06 10.13 -2.06
C THR A 241 -14.38 10.10 -2.84
N SER A 242 -15.10 11.22 -2.87
CA SER A 242 -16.18 11.46 -3.83
C SER A 242 -16.02 12.81 -4.53
N LYS A 243 -16.86 13.08 -5.55
CA LYS A 243 -16.73 14.24 -6.43
C LYS A 243 -18.10 14.84 -6.74
N ILE A 244 -18.18 16.16 -6.66
CA ILE A 244 -19.36 16.92 -7.06
C ILE A 244 -19.44 16.90 -8.59
N MET A 245 -20.52 16.35 -9.15
CA MET A 245 -20.71 16.31 -10.59
C MET A 245 -21.16 17.68 -11.15
N PRO A 246 -20.83 18.01 -12.42
CA PRO A 246 -21.22 19.28 -13.04
C PRO A 246 -22.71 19.64 -12.92
N GLY A 247 -23.59 18.63 -12.99
CA GLY A 247 -25.04 18.81 -12.83
C GLY A 247 -25.49 19.29 -11.45
N ASP A 248 -24.64 19.17 -10.42
CA ASP A 248 -24.91 19.66 -9.07
C ASP A 248 -24.30 21.05 -8.79
N TYR A 249 -23.64 21.70 -9.74
CA TYR A 249 -22.84 22.92 -9.43
C TYR A 249 -23.67 24.08 -8.89
N ASP A 250 -24.93 24.20 -9.32
CA ASP A 250 -25.88 25.19 -8.77
C ASP A 250 -26.40 24.83 -7.37
N HIS A 251 -26.24 23.56 -6.97
CA HIS A 251 -26.78 23.00 -5.74
C HIS A 251 -25.72 22.17 -5.01
N ALA A 252 -24.47 22.64 -5.00
CA ALA A 252 -23.31 21.86 -4.55
C ALA A 252 -23.47 21.28 -3.14
N ALA A 253 -24.03 22.05 -2.19
CA ALA A 253 -24.32 21.57 -0.84
C ALA A 253 -25.31 20.39 -0.82
N GLN A 254 -26.34 20.41 -1.67
CA GLN A 254 -27.25 19.29 -1.86
C GLN A 254 -26.56 18.12 -2.55
N GLY A 255 -25.67 18.40 -3.51
CA GLY A 255 -24.79 17.41 -4.15
C GLY A 255 -24.00 16.59 -3.14
N ILE A 256 -23.30 17.27 -2.23
CA ILE A 256 -22.53 16.66 -1.14
C ILE A 256 -23.44 15.80 -0.24
N ASN A 257 -24.59 16.33 0.19
CA ASN A 257 -25.52 15.58 1.03
C ASN A 257 -26.08 14.33 0.34
N ASN A 258 -26.32 14.40 -0.97
CA ASN A 258 -26.78 13.25 -1.74
C ASN A 258 -25.71 12.16 -1.81
N SER A 259 -24.44 12.52 -2.06
CA SER A 259 -23.34 11.55 -2.05
C SER A 259 -23.18 10.89 -0.69
N LEU A 260 -23.23 11.65 0.41
CA LEU A 260 -23.18 11.09 1.77
C LEU A 260 -24.34 10.12 2.04
N ARG A 261 -25.56 10.48 1.60
CA ARG A 261 -26.74 9.61 1.70
C ARG A 261 -26.54 8.32 0.92
N ASP A 262 -26.11 8.42 -0.33
CA ASP A 262 -26.00 7.27 -1.24
C ASP A 262 -24.88 6.34 -0.79
N LEU A 263 -23.73 6.89 -0.37
CA LEU A 263 -22.66 6.14 0.31
C LEU A 263 -23.09 5.56 1.67
N GLY A 264 -24.12 6.13 2.30
CA GLY A 264 -24.53 5.80 3.66
C GLY A 264 -23.44 6.13 4.69
N LEU A 265 -22.75 7.26 4.52
CA LEU A 265 -21.66 7.71 5.40
C LEU A 265 -21.98 9.08 6.00
N ASP A 266 -21.53 9.32 7.23
CA ASP A 266 -21.67 10.62 7.88
C ASP A 266 -20.68 11.67 7.32
N TYR A 267 -19.54 11.20 6.80
CA TYR A 267 -18.51 12.03 6.19
C TYR A 267 -17.75 11.28 5.09
N VAL A 268 -17.13 12.03 4.18
CA VAL A 268 -16.07 11.55 3.27
C VAL A 268 -14.73 12.19 3.64
N ASP A 269 -13.64 11.50 3.30
CA ASP A 269 -12.29 11.94 3.62
C ASP A 269 -11.80 13.00 2.62
N LEU A 270 -12.23 12.90 1.36
CA LEU A 270 -11.96 13.87 0.32
C LEU A 270 -13.20 14.14 -0.55
N MET A 271 -13.49 15.41 -0.81
CA MET A 271 -14.47 15.85 -1.81
C MET A 271 -13.76 16.66 -2.90
N LEU A 272 -14.00 16.34 -4.17
CA LEU A 272 -13.41 17.04 -5.31
C LEU A 272 -14.46 17.79 -6.13
N ILE A 273 -14.09 18.95 -6.67
CA ILE A 273 -14.75 19.45 -7.89
C ILE A 273 -14.36 18.50 -9.02
N HIS A 274 -15.33 17.84 -9.66
CA HIS A 274 -15.03 16.78 -10.63
C HIS A 274 -14.49 17.33 -11.97
N GLN A 275 -15.00 18.48 -12.43
CA GLN A 275 -14.58 19.12 -13.69
C GLN A 275 -14.51 20.64 -13.53
N PRO A 276 -13.61 21.35 -14.22
CA PRO A 276 -13.69 22.81 -14.30
C PRO A 276 -15.06 23.27 -14.81
N GLY A 277 -15.61 24.34 -14.22
CA GLY A 277 -16.93 24.82 -14.57
C GLY A 277 -17.11 26.33 -14.44
N TRP A 278 -18.31 26.78 -14.80
CA TRP A 278 -18.68 28.19 -14.78
C TRP A 278 -18.89 28.73 -13.36
N ASN A 279 -19.10 27.84 -12.37
CA ASN A 279 -19.45 28.20 -10.99
C ASN A 279 -18.44 27.67 -9.95
N ASP A 280 -17.17 27.48 -10.34
CA ASP A 280 -16.14 26.88 -9.47
C ASP A 280 -16.07 27.53 -8.09
N GLU A 281 -16.16 28.86 -8.01
CA GLU A 281 -16.10 29.58 -6.73
C GLU A 281 -17.24 29.15 -5.80
N ALA A 282 -18.49 29.17 -6.25
CA ALA A 282 -19.63 28.79 -5.39
C ALA A 282 -19.56 27.32 -4.97
N VAL A 283 -19.14 26.43 -5.88
CA VAL A 283 -18.95 25.00 -5.58
C VAL A 283 -17.87 24.82 -4.51
N TYR A 284 -16.73 25.49 -4.69
CA TYR A 284 -15.63 25.41 -3.74
C TYR A 284 -16.01 25.98 -2.37
N ARG A 285 -16.74 27.11 -2.32
CA ARG A 285 -17.29 27.65 -1.05
C ARG A 285 -18.23 26.68 -0.35
N ALA A 286 -19.05 25.94 -1.09
CA ALA A 286 -19.92 24.91 -0.52
C ALA A 286 -19.10 23.76 0.08
N MET A 287 -18.01 23.36 -0.58
CA MET A 287 -17.07 22.36 -0.07
C MET A 287 -16.35 22.84 1.20
N GLU A 288 -15.90 24.10 1.24
CA GLU A 288 -15.33 24.71 2.45
C GLU A 288 -16.33 24.73 3.62
N GLN A 289 -17.61 24.98 3.33
CA GLN A 289 -18.64 24.91 4.35
C GLN A 289 -18.87 23.47 4.83
N ALA A 290 -18.85 22.48 3.92
CA ALA A 290 -18.97 21.08 4.29
C ALA A 290 -17.80 20.60 5.19
N VAL A 291 -16.59 21.17 5.02
CA VAL A 291 -15.48 20.95 5.95
C VAL A 291 -15.80 21.51 7.34
N ARG A 292 -16.27 22.76 7.41
CA ARG A 292 -16.68 23.37 8.69
C ARG A 292 -17.82 22.62 9.39
N ASP A 293 -18.71 22.01 8.61
CA ASP A 293 -19.83 21.21 9.10
C ASP A 293 -19.42 19.77 9.49
N GLY A 294 -18.15 19.38 9.29
CA GLY A 294 -17.63 18.04 9.62
C GLY A 294 -18.05 16.93 8.65
N LYS A 295 -18.65 17.28 7.50
CA LYS A 295 -19.11 16.36 6.45
C LYS A 295 -18.01 15.90 5.51
N VAL A 296 -16.94 16.69 5.42
CA VAL A 296 -15.80 16.45 4.55
C VAL A 296 -14.53 16.77 5.34
N ARG A 297 -13.49 15.93 5.25
CA ARG A 297 -12.22 16.19 5.94
C ARG A 297 -11.27 17.06 5.10
N SER A 298 -11.11 16.70 3.83
CA SER A 298 -10.26 17.39 2.87
C SER A 298 -11.04 17.75 1.61
N ILE A 299 -10.67 18.83 0.95
CA ILE A 299 -11.30 19.27 -0.31
C ILE A 299 -10.25 19.46 -1.39
N GLY A 300 -10.61 19.21 -2.64
CA GLY A 300 -9.68 19.30 -3.76
C GLY A 300 -10.38 19.56 -5.09
N ILE A 301 -9.63 19.40 -6.18
CA ILE A 301 -10.10 19.64 -7.54
C ILE A 301 -9.67 18.49 -8.47
N SER A 302 -10.37 18.32 -9.59
CA SER A 302 -10.05 17.31 -10.59
C SER A 302 -10.17 17.91 -12.00
N ASN A 303 -9.29 17.46 -12.90
CA ASN A 303 -9.25 17.89 -14.30
C ASN A 303 -8.85 19.35 -14.53
N TYR A 304 -7.98 19.89 -13.67
CA TYR A 304 -7.36 21.21 -13.88
C TYR A 304 -5.92 20.98 -14.35
N TYR A 305 -5.57 21.41 -15.56
CA TYR A 305 -4.32 20.99 -16.22
C TYR A 305 -3.27 22.10 -16.38
N THR A 306 -3.59 23.35 -16.01
CA THR A 306 -2.66 24.47 -16.16
C THR A 306 -2.50 25.26 -14.86
N PRO A 307 -1.34 25.90 -14.64
CA PRO A 307 -1.14 26.80 -13.52
C PRO A 307 -2.23 27.87 -13.41
N GLU A 308 -2.67 28.45 -14.53
CA GLU A 308 -3.71 29.49 -14.54
C GLU A 308 -5.07 28.96 -14.06
N ALA A 309 -5.42 27.73 -14.43
CA ALA A 309 -6.65 27.09 -13.99
C ALA A 309 -6.62 26.80 -12.48
N VAL A 310 -5.47 26.37 -11.96
CA VAL A 310 -5.25 26.19 -10.52
C VAL A 310 -5.30 27.53 -9.80
N ASP A 311 -4.58 28.54 -10.29
CA ASP A 311 -4.52 29.89 -9.69
C ASP A 311 -5.89 30.55 -9.58
N LYS A 312 -6.76 30.31 -10.55
CA LYS A 312 -8.16 30.75 -10.48
C LYS A 312 -8.82 30.22 -9.21
N ILE A 313 -8.69 28.93 -8.91
CA ILE A 313 -9.23 28.33 -7.68
C ILE A 313 -8.55 28.93 -6.44
N LEU A 314 -7.22 29.02 -6.47
CA LEU A 314 -6.44 29.54 -5.33
C LEU A 314 -6.76 31.01 -5.02
N SER A 315 -7.18 31.79 -6.02
CA SER A 315 -7.48 33.22 -5.85
C SER A 315 -8.65 33.49 -4.91
N PHE A 316 -9.56 32.53 -4.74
CA PHE A 316 -10.68 32.63 -3.83
C PHE A 316 -10.66 31.57 -2.71
N ALA A 317 -9.88 30.50 -2.82
CA ALA A 317 -9.79 29.47 -1.78
C ALA A 317 -9.38 30.05 -0.42
N VAL A 318 -10.15 29.74 0.61
CA VAL A 318 -9.81 29.96 2.04
C VAL A 318 -9.19 28.69 2.61
N ILE A 319 -9.70 27.52 2.24
CA ILE A 319 -9.05 26.22 2.49
C ILE A 319 -8.33 25.82 1.21
N MET A 320 -7.03 25.57 1.27
CA MET A 320 -6.27 25.17 0.08
C MET A 320 -6.75 23.80 -0.44
N PRO A 321 -6.78 23.56 -1.76
CA PRO A 321 -6.99 22.23 -2.30
C PRO A 321 -5.94 21.28 -1.72
N ALA A 322 -6.36 20.15 -1.16
CA ALA A 322 -5.45 19.14 -0.64
C ALA A 322 -4.92 18.23 -1.75
N VAL A 323 -5.75 17.97 -2.76
CA VAL A 323 -5.48 17.06 -3.86
C VAL A 323 -5.93 17.69 -5.17
N ILE A 324 -5.14 17.44 -6.22
CA ILE A 324 -5.54 17.60 -7.61
C ILE A 324 -5.52 16.23 -8.30
N GLN A 325 -6.70 15.76 -8.73
CA GLN A 325 -6.86 14.45 -9.35
C GLN A 325 -6.96 14.57 -10.89
N ASN A 326 -5.94 14.11 -11.61
CA ASN A 326 -5.82 14.30 -13.07
C ASN A 326 -5.49 12.97 -13.79
N GLU A 327 -5.68 12.97 -15.10
CA GLU A 327 -5.17 11.92 -15.97
C GLU A 327 -3.65 11.86 -15.80
N ASN A 328 -3.10 10.73 -15.38
CA ASN A 328 -1.65 10.51 -15.45
C ASN A 328 -1.36 9.05 -15.82
N HIS A 329 -0.57 8.83 -16.86
CA HIS A 329 -0.10 7.52 -17.32
C HIS A 329 1.22 7.69 -18.08
N LEU A 330 1.79 6.60 -18.60
CA LEU A 330 3.11 6.62 -19.26
C LEU A 330 3.30 7.73 -20.31
N TYR A 331 2.25 8.06 -21.07
CA TYR A 331 2.32 9.03 -22.18
C TYR A 331 1.79 10.43 -21.83
N TYR A 332 1.27 10.59 -20.62
CA TYR A 332 0.94 11.89 -20.05
C TYR A 332 1.25 11.87 -18.56
N GLN A 333 2.44 12.34 -18.20
CA GLN A 333 2.91 12.25 -16.82
C GLN A 333 2.60 13.52 -16.01
N ASN A 334 2.19 14.62 -16.67
CA ASN A 334 1.73 15.84 -16.02
C ASN A 334 2.78 16.48 -15.05
N LYS A 335 4.07 16.32 -15.35
CA LYS A 335 5.17 16.72 -14.46
C LYS A 335 5.22 18.21 -14.16
N THR A 336 5.08 19.04 -15.19
CA THR A 336 5.09 20.50 -15.03
C THR A 336 4.03 20.98 -14.04
N LEU A 337 2.83 20.38 -14.08
CA LEU A 337 1.79 20.73 -13.13
C LEU A 337 2.06 20.16 -11.74
N GLN A 338 2.55 18.92 -11.64
CA GLN A 338 2.92 18.31 -10.36
C GLN A 338 3.94 19.18 -9.61
N GLU A 339 5.01 19.60 -10.28
CA GLU A 339 6.02 20.52 -9.74
C GLU A 339 5.40 21.88 -9.36
N TYR A 340 4.51 22.40 -10.19
CA TYR A 340 3.82 23.66 -9.92
C TYR A 340 2.98 23.59 -8.65
N VAL A 341 2.17 22.54 -8.46
CA VAL A 341 1.22 22.46 -7.34
C VAL A 341 1.89 22.04 -6.02
N GLN A 342 3.06 21.39 -6.10
CA GLN A 342 3.82 20.96 -4.94
C GLN A 342 4.21 22.12 -4.01
N GLN A 343 4.47 23.32 -4.56
CA GLN A 343 4.80 24.51 -3.76
C GLN A 343 3.67 24.94 -2.81
N TYR A 344 2.44 24.49 -3.06
CA TYR A 344 1.25 24.73 -2.26
C TYR A 344 0.90 23.54 -1.35
N GLY A 345 1.72 22.49 -1.33
CA GLY A 345 1.47 21.26 -0.60
C GLY A 345 0.29 20.44 -1.13
N ILE A 346 -0.07 20.64 -2.41
CA ILE A 346 -1.17 19.91 -3.06
C ILE A 346 -0.62 18.59 -3.60
N ALA A 347 -1.22 17.48 -3.19
CA ALA A 347 -0.86 16.16 -3.73
C ALA A 347 -1.49 15.95 -5.11
N VAL A 348 -0.81 15.21 -5.98
CA VAL A 348 -1.36 14.81 -7.28
C VAL A 348 -1.82 13.36 -7.21
N GLU A 349 -3.06 13.12 -7.59
CA GLU A 349 -3.65 11.79 -7.68
C GLU A 349 -3.96 11.43 -9.14
N SER A 350 -3.54 10.24 -9.54
CA SER A 350 -3.57 9.74 -10.92
C SER A 350 -4.81 8.88 -11.14
N TRP A 351 -5.77 9.42 -11.91
CA TRP A 351 -6.78 8.57 -12.54
C TRP A 351 -6.25 8.01 -13.87
N TYR A 352 -6.74 6.83 -14.25
CA TYR A 352 -6.26 6.02 -15.40
C TYR A 352 -4.74 5.77 -15.42
N PRO A 353 -4.13 5.22 -14.35
CA PRO A 353 -2.69 4.93 -14.35
C PRO A 353 -2.24 4.03 -15.52
N PHE A 354 -3.16 3.21 -16.06
CA PHE A 354 -2.93 2.32 -17.20
C PHE A 354 -3.38 2.91 -18.56
N GLY A 355 -3.53 4.23 -18.67
CA GLY A 355 -3.97 4.90 -19.90
C GLY A 355 -5.49 4.89 -20.15
N GLY A 356 -6.26 4.12 -19.38
CA GLY A 356 -7.72 4.16 -19.45
C GLY A 356 -8.33 3.36 -20.60
N ARG A 357 -9.58 3.72 -20.96
CA ARG A 357 -10.41 2.95 -21.89
C ARG A 357 -9.76 2.82 -23.27
N GLY A 358 -9.46 1.58 -23.67
CA GLY A 358 -8.88 1.28 -24.98
C GLY A 358 -7.35 1.35 -25.03
N HIS A 359 -6.70 1.88 -24.00
CA HIS A 359 -5.26 2.14 -23.98
C HIS A 359 -4.48 1.20 -23.04
N THR A 360 -5.14 0.47 -22.14
CA THR A 360 -4.46 -0.46 -21.21
C THR A 360 -3.52 -1.45 -21.89
N ARG A 361 -3.91 -2.02 -23.04
CA ARG A 361 -3.08 -3.00 -23.75
C ARG A 361 -1.78 -2.39 -24.26
N GLU A 362 -1.80 -1.18 -24.80
CA GLU A 362 -0.56 -0.55 -25.29
C GLU A 362 0.37 -0.14 -24.16
N HIS A 363 -0.18 0.21 -22.99
CA HIS A 363 0.60 0.50 -21.79
C HIS A 363 1.29 -0.77 -21.27
N PHE A 364 0.58 -1.89 -21.18
CA PHE A 364 1.14 -3.15 -20.70
C PHE A 364 2.10 -3.82 -21.70
N ALA A 365 1.94 -3.53 -22.99
CA ALA A 365 2.81 -4.04 -24.05
C ALA A 365 4.02 -3.13 -24.35
N ASN A 366 4.18 -2.01 -23.64
CA ASN A 366 5.33 -1.13 -23.83
C ASN A 366 6.64 -1.86 -23.51
N GLU A 367 7.58 -1.87 -24.45
CA GLU A 367 8.83 -2.66 -24.35
C GLU A 367 9.67 -2.30 -23.11
N THR A 368 9.74 -1.02 -22.76
CA THR A 368 10.43 -0.55 -21.55
C THR A 368 9.80 -1.16 -20.31
N ILE A 369 8.48 -1.11 -20.20
CA ILE A 369 7.73 -1.64 -19.04
C ILE A 369 7.86 -3.16 -18.96
N VAL A 370 7.72 -3.88 -20.08
CA VAL A 370 7.86 -5.35 -20.11
C VAL A 370 9.25 -5.78 -19.67
N ARG A 371 10.30 -5.08 -20.14
CA ARG A 371 11.69 -5.37 -19.75
C ARG A 371 11.92 -5.13 -18.25
N ILE A 372 11.42 -4.02 -17.71
CA ILE A 372 11.53 -3.71 -16.27
C ILE A 372 10.75 -4.74 -15.44
N ALA A 373 9.53 -5.09 -15.86
CA ALA A 373 8.69 -6.08 -15.20
C ALA A 373 9.43 -7.44 -15.10
N ALA A 374 10.07 -7.88 -16.18
CA ALA A 374 10.89 -9.09 -16.17
C ALA A 374 12.11 -9.00 -15.23
N ALA A 375 12.74 -7.83 -15.12
CA ALA A 375 13.90 -7.64 -14.24
C ALA A 375 13.55 -7.71 -12.74
N HIS A 376 12.30 -7.39 -12.38
CA HIS A 376 11.82 -7.38 -11.00
C HIS A 376 10.93 -8.58 -10.64
N GLU A 377 10.70 -9.51 -11.58
CA GLU A 377 9.73 -10.62 -11.44
C GLU A 377 8.31 -10.11 -11.10
N LYS A 378 7.90 -9.02 -11.78
CA LYS A 378 6.60 -8.35 -11.60
C LYS A 378 5.81 -8.31 -12.90
N THR A 379 4.55 -7.88 -12.81
CA THR A 379 3.72 -7.59 -13.99
C THR A 379 3.93 -6.16 -14.49
N PRO A 380 3.62 -5.87 -15.77
CA PRO A 380 3.58 -4.50 -16.28
C PRO A 380 2.69 -3.57 -15.47
N ALA A 381 1.56 -4.06 -14.93
CA ALA A 381 0.66 -3.27 -14.09
C ALA A 381 1.37 -2.85 -12.79
N GLN A 382 2.03 -3.79 -12.11
CA GLN A 382 2.79 -3.51 -10.89
C GLN A 382 3.91 -2.49 -11.12
N VAL A 383 4.65 -2.60 -12.23
CA VAL A 383 5.71 -1.63 -12.59
C VAL A 383 5.14 -0.22 -12.80
N ILE A 384 4.03 -0.10 -13.53
CA ILE A 384 3.39 1.21 -13.78
C ILE A 384 2.92 1.85 -12.47
N LEU A 385 2.30 1.07 -11.58
CA LEU A 385 1.84 1.57 -10.29
C LEU A 385 3.01 1.93 -9.36
N ARG A 386 4.06 1.10 -9.32
CA ARG A 386 5.27 1.37 -8.55
C ARG A 386 5.94 2.66 -9.01
N TRP A 387 6.03 2.87 -10.32
CA TRP A 387 6.54 4.13 -10.89
C TRP A 387 5.72 5.32 -10.39
N GLN A 388 4.38 5.29 -10.53
CA GLN A 388 3.52 6.38 -10.06
C GLN A 388 3.81 6.75 -8.60
N ILE A 389 3.88 5.74 -7.72
CA ILE A 389 4.13 5.93 -6.29
C ILE A 389 5.54 6.51 -6.04
N GLN A 390 6.59 5.94 -6.64
CA GLN A 390 7.96 6.42 -6.49
C GLN A 390 8.17 7.83 -7.06
N ASP A 391 7.37 8.21 -8.05
CA ASP A 391 7.43 9.52 -8.70
C ASP A 391 6.53 10.57 -8.01
N GLY A 392 5.99 10.22 -6.83
CA GLY A 392 5.26 11.10 -5.94
C GLY A 392 3.77 11.27 -6.25
N TYR A 393 3.18 10.36 -7.02
CA TYR A 393 1.74 10.34 -7.29
C TYR A 393 1.01 9.38 -6.35
N ILE A 394 -0.22 9.76 -6.00
CA ILE A 394 -1.22 8.82 -5.50
C ILE A 394 -1.87 8.15 -6.73
N THR A 395 -2.20 6.87 -6.69
CA THR A 395 -2.73 6.15 -7.87
C THR A 395 -3.97 5.32 -7.54
N ILE A 396 -4.98 5.37 -8.41
CA ILE A 396 -6.29 4.73 -8.20
C ILE A 396 -6.69 3.84 -9.37
N PRO A 397 -6.00 2.70 -9.62
CA PRO A 397 -6.42 1.75 -10.65
C PRO A 397 -7.84 1.23 -10.39
N GLY A 398 -8.64 1.10 -11.45
CA GLY A 398 -9.96 0.48 -11.37
C GLY A 398 -9.95 -0.96 -11.85
N SER A 399 -10.66 -1.83 -11.15
CA SER A 399 -10.86 -3.24 -11.53
C SER A 399 -12.13 -3.79 -10.89
N SER A 400 -12.80 -4.72 -11.57
CA SER A 400 -13.85 -5.58 -10.99
C SER A 400 -13.39 -7.00 -10.67
N ASP A 401 -12.13 -7.30 -11.00
CA ASP A 401 -11.52 -8.61 -10.82
C ASP A 401 -10.71 -8.62 -9.51
N PRO A 402 -11.04 -9.50 -8.54
CA PRO A 402 -10.35 -9.54 -7.26
C PRO A 402 -8.87 -9.91 -7.37
N ASP A 403 -8.47 -10.71 -8.36
CA ASP A 403 -7.07 -11.08 -8.55
C ASP A 403 -6.25 -9.88 -9.05
N HIS A 404 -6.81 -9.11 -9.99
CA HIS A 404 -6.18 -7.85 -10.41
C HIS A 404 -6.15 -6.80 -9.28
N ILE A 405 -7.15 -6.76 -8.40
CA ILE A 405 -7.16 -5.85 -7.24
C ILE A 405 -6.02 -6.22 -6.28
N ALA A 406 -5.82 -7.51 -6.02
CA ALA A 406 -4.71 -8.01 -5.20
C ALA A 406 -3.35 -7.75 -5.86
N GLU A 407 -3.22 -8.00 -7.17
CA GLU A 407 -2.01 -7.70 -7.95
C GLU A 407 -1.65 -6.22 -7.89
N ASN A 408 -2.63 -5.34 -8.12
CA ASN A 408 -2.44 -3.89 -8.11
C ASN A 408 -1.98 -3.37 -6.75
N TYR A 409 -2.39 -4.02 -5.66
CA TYR A 409 -1.98 -3.64 -4.30
C TYR A 409 -0.56 -4.14 -3.96
N ASN A 410 -0.13 -5.25 -4.54
CA ASN A 410 1.17 -5.85 -4.28
C ASN A 410 2.30 -5.15 -5.06
N VAL A 411 2.57 -3.89 -4.71
CA VAL A 411 3.56 -3.02 -5.39
C VAL A 411 4.57 -2.41 -4.44
N PHE A 412 4.62 -2.89 -3.20
CA PHE A 412 5.50 -2.35 -2.17
C PHE A 412 6.77 -3.17 -1.97
N ASP A 413 6.83 -4.37 -2.55
CA ASP A 413 7.87 -5.35 -2.29
C ASP A 413 9.09 -5.30 -3.23
N PHE A 414 9.17 -4.26 -4.04
CA PHE A 414 10.28 -3.97 -4.94
C PHE A 414 10.41 -2.45 -5.14
N GLU A 415 11.52 -2.03 -5.73
CA GLU A 415 11.80 -0.62 -6.03
C GLU A 415 12.43 -0.51 -7.42
N LEU A 416 11.92 0.42 -8.22
CA LEU A 416 12.50 0.78 -9.51
C LEU A 416 13.77 1.60 -9.29
N THR A 417 14.83 1.25 -9.99
CA THR A 417 16.10 1.96 -9.96
C THR A 417 15.97 3.36 -10.57
N ASP A 418 16.89 4.27 -10.25
CA ASP A 418 16.95 5.61 -10.86
C ASP A 418 16.97 5.55 -12.39
N GLN A 419 17.68 4.57 -12.96
CA GLN A 419 17.76 4.35 -14.40
C GLN A 419 16.40 3.95 -14.99
N GLU A 420 15.69 3.03 -14.34
CA GLU A 420 14.36 2.60 -14.78
C GLU A 420 13.34 3.74 -14.65
N MET A 421 13.41 4.51 -13.57
CA MET A 421 12.59 5.71 -13.39
C MET A 421 12.85 6.74 -14.49
N MET A 422 14.11 6.95 -14.89
CA MET A 422 14.44 7.83 -16.04
C MET A 422 13.88 7.30 -17.35
N GLU A 423 14.02 5.99 -17.63
CA GLU A 423 13.49 5.39 -18.87
C GLU A 423 11.97 5.49 -18.96
N ILE A 424 11.25 5.36 -17.83
CA ILE A 424 9.81 5.54 -17.80
C ILE A 424 9.45 7.02 -18.02
N ARG A 425 10.18 7.98 -17.43
CA ARG A 425 9.97 9.41 -17.66
C ARG A 425 10.11 9.80 -19.13
N ASP A 426 11.06 9.20 -19.85
CA ASP A 426 11.27 9.44 -21.29
C ASP A 426 10.11 8.93 -22.17
N LEU A 427 9.15 8.18 -21.62
CA LEU A 427 7.94 7.76 -22.34
C LEU A 427 6.90 8.88 -22.47
N ASP A 428 7.02 9.99 -21.72
CA ASP A 428 6.04 11.07 -21.74
C ASP A 428 5.91 11.68 -23.15
N ARG A 429 4.66 11.74 -23.64
CA ARG A 429 4.32 12.35 -24.94
C ARG A 429 3.54 13.64 -24.77
N GLN A 430 3.24 14.03 -23.52
CA GLN A 430 2.34 15.11 -23.20
C GLN A 430 0.95 14.94 -23.86
N ALA A 431 0.52 13.68 -24.03
CA ALA A 431 -0.68 13.32 -24.77
C ALA A 431 -1.71 12.65 -23.86
N ARG A 432 -2.72 13.43 -23.45
CA ARG A 432 -3.93 12.93 -22.78
C ARG A 432 -4.83 12.17 -23.75
N TYR A 433 -5.49 11.13 -23.26
CA TYR A 433 -6.52 10.42 -24.01
C TYR A 433 -7.91 11.05 -23.84
N GLU A 434 -8.23 11.58 -22.67
CA GLU A 434 -9.52 12.25 -22.46
C GLU A 434 -9.39 13.77 -22.60
N SER A 435 -10.31 14.37 -23.36
CA SER A 435 -10.25 15.79 -23.74
C SER A 435 -11.52 16.57 -23.39
N TRP A 436 -12.20 16.20 -22.30
CA TRP A 436 -13.46 16.81 -21.85
C TRP A 436 -13.45 18.35 -21.86
#